data_AF-A0A1C6Z5V7-F1
#
_entry.id   AF-A0A1C6Z5V7-F1
#
_cell.length_a   1.000
_cell.length_b   1.000
_cell.length_c   1.000
_cell.angle_alpha   90.00
_cell.angle_beta   90.00
_cell.angle_gamma   90.00
#
_symmetry.space_group_name_H-M   'P 1'
#
loop_
_entity.id
_entity.type
_entity.pdbx_description
1 polymer ?
#
loop_
_entity_poly.entity_id
_entity_poly.type
_entity_poly.pdbx_seq_one_letter_code
_entity_poly.pdbx_strand_id
1 'polypeptide(L)'
;MTQSIYDAAHQDDSITIFRALIADLRFDNLSDTQLCDLSGVAAESAEGLCQGLSYLGESLENGVQIPQESLAQVSAWLKASAHLIPALLALCEQANTRLLHMQNKAV
;
A
#
# COMPACT_ATOMS: atom_id res chain seq x y z
N MET A 1 -13.79 32.62 -26.74
CA MET A 1 -14.59 31.85 -25.75
C MET A 1 -14.74 30.45 -26.33
N THR A 2 -14.56 29.41 -25.50
CA THR A 2 -14.47 27.96 -25.83
C THR A 2 -13.18 27.52 -26.53
N GLN A 3 -12.18 27.09 -25.75
CA GLN A 3 -11.47 25.80 -25.91
C GLN A 3 -10.17 25.80 -25.07
N SER A 4 -10.26 25.62 -23.75
CA SER A 4 -9.09 25.24 -22.92
C SER A 4 -9.52 24.62 -21.59
N ILE A 5 -10.60 23.83 -21.60
CA ILE A 5 -11.02 23.01 -20.43
C ILE A 5 -10.56 21.55 -20.62
N TYR A 6 -9.95 21.20 -21.77
CA TYR A 6 -9.59 19.82 -22.11
C TYR A 6 -8.13 19.43 -21.85
N ASP A 7 -7.29 20.33 -21.34
CA ASP A 7 -5.89 20.03 -20.99
C ASP A 7 -5.67 19.86 -19.48
N ALA A 8 -6.71 19.49 -18.73
CA ALA A 8 -6.50 18.73 -17.51
C ALA A 8 -6.20 17.28 -17.92
N ALA A 9 -5.08 17.09 -18.64
CA ALA A 9 -4.45 15.78 -18.75
C ALA A 9 -4.35 15.26 -17.31
N HIS A 10 -4.99 14.12 -17.06
CA HIS A 10 -4.89 13.34 -15.83
C HIS A 10 -3.40 13.22 -15.49
N GLN A 11 -2.86 14.15 -14.70
CA GLN A 11 -1.61 13.90 -14.00
C GLN A 11 -2.03 12.92 -12.93
N ASP A 12 -1.96 11.64 -13.26
CA ASP A 12 -2.02 10.60 -12.25
C ASP A 12 -0.98 10.98 -11.19
N ASP A 13 -1.46 11.38 -10.02
CA ASP A 13 -0.57 11.60 -8.89
C ASP A 13 0.21 10.31 -8.68
N SER A 14 1.44 10.42 -8.22
CA SER A 14 2.32 9.32 -7.83
C SER A 14 1.59 8.18 -7.07
N ILE A 15 0.54 8.52 -6.32
CA ILE A 15 -0.38 7.60 -5.65
C ILE A 15 -1.14 6.70 -6.63
N THR A 16 -1.78 7.28 -7.64
CA THR A 16 -2.57 6.57 -8.64
C THR A 16 -1.67 5.67 -9.47
N ILE A 17 -0.50 6.17 -9.86
CA ILE A 17 0.51 5.39 -10.60
C ILE A 17 1.00 4.20 -9.76
N PHE A 18 1.37 4.44 -8.50
CA PHE A 18 1.86 3.37 -7.62
C PHE A 18 0.82 2.27 -7.43
N ARG A 19 -0.44 2.65 -7.20
CA ARG A 19 -1.54 1.68 -7.06
C ARG A 19 -1.80 0.91 -8.35
N ALA A 20 -1.76 1.57 -9.51
CA ALA A 20 -1.91 0.91 -10.80
C ALA A 20 -0.80 -0.13 -11.04
N LEU A 21 0.46 0.23 -10.75
CA LEU A 21 1.60 -0.69 -10.87
C LEU A 21 1.44 -1.93 -9.99
N ILE A 22 0.91 -1.78 -8.78
CA ILE A 22 0.64 -2.90 -7.87
C ILE A 22 -0.52 -3.76 -8.36
N ALA A 23 -1.56 -3.15 -8.93
CA ALA A 23 -2.69 -3.87 -9.53
C ALA A 23 -2.29 -4.67 -10.80
N ASP A 24 -1.26 -4.21 -11.51
CA ASP A 24 -0.75 -4.86 -12.72
C ASP A 24 0.24 -6.02 -12.45
N LEU A 25 0.56 -6.28 -11.18
CA LEU A 25 1.45 -7.38 -10.82
C LEU A 25 0.83 -8.73 -11.20
N ARG A 26 1.61 -9.56 -11.91
CA ARG A 26 1.19 -10.90 -12.34
C ARG A 26 1.80 -11.96 -11.44
N PHE A 27 0.95 -12.82 -10.90
CA PHE A 27 1.36 -13.93 -10.01
C PHE A 27 1.30 -15.30 -10.69
N ASP A 28 1.19 -15.34 -12.02
CA ASP A 28 0.93 -16.59 -12.76
C ASP A 28 2.02 -17.66 -12.57
N ASN A 29 3.24 -17.25 -12.24
CA ASN A 29 4.40 -18.11 -12.08
C ASN A 29 4.74 -18.45 -10.61
N LEU A 30 3.94 -18.00 -9.65
CA LEU A 30 4.17 -18.28 -8.23
C LEU A 30 3.52 -19.60 -7.81
N SER A 31 4.19 -20.36 -6.94
CA SER A 31 3.63 -21.55 -6.29
C SER A 31 2.68 -21.19 -5.14
N ASP A 32 1.89 -22.16 -4.68
CA ASP A 32 0.99 -22.00 -3.52
C ASP A 32 1.73 -21.49 -2.28
N THR A 33 2.92 -22.04 -1.99
CA THR A 33 3.75 -21.59 -0.86
C THR A 33 4.19 -20.14 -1.04
N GLN A 34 4.64 -19.76 -2.24
CA GLN A 34 5.07 -18.39 -2.52
C GLN A 34 3.91 -17.39 -2.42
N LEU A 35 2.72 -17.79 -2.86
CA LEU A 35 1.50 -16.97 -2.75
C LEU A 35 1.07 -16.80 -1.28
N CYS A 36 1.16 -17.88 -0.50
CA CYS A 36 0.88 -17.85 0.94
C CYS A 36 1.86 -16.95 1.70
N ASP A 37 3.17 -17.10 1.43
CA ASP A 37 4.20 -16.25 2.03
C ASP A 37 4.01 -14.78 1.62
N LEU A 38 3.72 -14.52 0.34
CA LEU A 38 3.49 -13.16 -0.16
C LEU A 38 2.28 -12.50 0.52
N SER A 39 1.16 -13.21 0.65
CA SER A 39 -0.02 -12.66 1.30
C SER A 39 0.20 -12.44 2.79
N GLY A 40 0.87 -13.37 3.48
CA GLY A 40 1.26 -13.25 4.88
C GLY A 40 2.16 -12.04 5.13
N VAL A 41 3.29 -11.94 4.42
CA VAL A 41 4.23 -10.82 4.55
C VAL A 41 3.56 -9.49 4.23
N ALA A 42 2.71 -9.43 3.21
CA ALA A 42 1.99 -8.21 2.86
C ALA A 42 1.02 -7.78 3.97
N ALA A 43 0.26 -8.72 4.55
CA ALA A 43 -0.65 -8.45 5.66
C ALA A 43 0.10 -7.98 6.91
N GLU A 44 1.14 -8.70 7.33
CA GLU A 44 1.96 -8.35 8.50
C GLU A 44 2.63 -6.98 8.34
N SER A 45 3.13 -6.67 7.14
CA SER A 45 3.73 -5.37 6.83
C SER A 45 2.70 -4.24 6.93
N ALA A 46 1.50 -4.44 6.40
CA ALA A 46 0.42 -3.44 6.49
C ALA A 46 0.01 -3.22 7.95
N GLU A 47 -0.12 -4.30 8.73
CA GLU A 47 -0.43 -4.24 10.15
C GLU A 47 0.66 -3.47 10.92
N GLY A 48 1.93 -3.79 10.70
CA GLY A 48 3.06 -3.09 11.34
C GLY A 48 3.07 -1.58 11.06
N LEU A 49 2.75 -1.16 9.83
CA LEU A 49 2.62 0.25 9.48
C LEU A 49 1.43 0.91 10.19
N CYS A 50 0.28 0.23 10.26
CA CYS A 50 -0.89 0.71 11.00
C CYS A 50 -0.61 0.85 12.50
N GLN A 51 0.09 -0.11 13.11
CA GLN A 51 0.52 -0.03 14.50
C GLN A 51 1.47 1.15 14.74
N GLY A 52 2.44 1.37 13.84
CA GLY A 52 3.31 2.54 13.88
C GLY A 52 2.53 3.86 13.80
N LEU A 53 1.47 3.92 12.98
CA LEU A 53 0.59 5.10 12.88
C LEU A 53 -0.20 5.33 14.17
N SER A 54 -0.75 4.26 14.77
CA SER A 54 -1.44 4.34 16.07
C SER A 54 -0.50 4.86 17.15
N TYR A 55 0.68 4.25 17.26
CA TYR A 55 1.70 4.65 18.23
C TYR A 55 2.11 6.11 18.08
N LEU A 56 2.31 6.59 16.84
CA LEU A 56 2.60 7.99 16.58
C LEU A 56 1.45 8.89 17.02
N GLY A 57 0.20 8.53 16.70
CA GLY A 57 -0.99 9.25 17.12
C GLY A 57 -1.10 9.36 18.65
N GLU A 58 -1.00 8.22 19.35
CA GLU A 58 -1.01 8.15 20.82
C GLU A 58 0.12 8.98 21.44
N SER A 59 1.31 8.96 20.84
CA SER A 59 2.44 9.76 21.32
C SER A 59 2.14 11.27 21.24
N LEU A 60 1.56 11.72 20.12
CA LEU A 60 1.15 13.11 19.91
C LEU A 60 0.03 13.52 20.87
N GLU A 61 -0.97 12.67 21.08
CA GLU A 61 -2.04 12.90 22.06
C GLU A 61 -1.50 13.05 23.48
N ASN A 62 -0.45 12.29 23.82
CA ASN A 62 0.24 12.36 25.11
C ASN A 62 1.26 13.52 25.22
N GLY A 63 1.29 14.43 24.25
CA GLY A 63 2.09 15.65 24.29
C GLY A 63 3.55 15.49 23.87
N VAL A 64 3.94 14.34 23.32
CA VAL A 64 5.27 14.15 22.73
C VAL A 64 5.46 15.14 21.59
N GLN A 65 6.50 15.97 21.70
CA GLN A 65 6.85 16.92 20.65
C GLN A 65 7.76 16.23 19.64
N ILE A 66 7.45 16.37 18.35
CA ILE A 66 8.36 15.95 17.29
C ILE A 66 9.42 17.05 17.12
N PRO A 67 10.72 16.74 17.27
CA PRO A 67 11.79 17.71 17.04
C PRO A 67 11.71 18.28 15.61
N GLN A 68 12.04 19.56 15.45
CA GLN A 68 11.91 20.24 14.15
C GLN A 68 12.75 19.56 13.05
N GLU A 69 13.93 19.07 13.42
CA GLU A 69 14.84 18.30 12.57
C GLU A 69 14.24 16.95 12.10
N SER A 70 13.30 16.38 12.87
CA SER A 70 12.65 15.11 12.57
C SER A 70 11.36 15.26 11.79
N LEU A 71 10.78 16.47 11.70
CA LEU A 71 9.50 16.70 11.01
C LEU A 71 9.53 16.27 9.54
N ALA A 72 10.64 16.52 8.84
CA ALA A 72 10.78 16.11 7.45
C ALA A 72 10.75 14.57 7.30
N GLN A 73 11.40 13.85 8.21
CA GLN A 73 11.42 12.39 8.21
C GLN A 73 10.05 11.82 8.56
N VAL A 74 9.37 12.37 9.58
CA VAL A 74 8.01 11.95 9.93
C VAL A 74 7.05 12.22 8.77
N SER A 75 7.15 13.38 8.11
CA SER A 75 6.34 13.68 6.93
C SER A 75 6.59 12.70 5.79
N ALA A 76 7.86 12.37 5.52
CA ALA A 76 8.22 11.39 4.49
C ALA A 76 7.67 9.99 4.84
N TRP A 77 7.79 9.57 6.10
CA TRP A 77 7.25 8.29 6.57
C TRP A 77 5.73 8.24 6.47
N LEU A 78 5.01 9.29 6.90
CA LEU A 78 3.55 9.38 6.78
C LEU A 78 3.08 9.29 5.32
N LYS A 79 3.75 10.01 4.41
CA LYS A 79 3.46 9.96 2.97
C LYS A 79 3.71 8.55 2.42
N ALA A 80 4.85 7.95 2.74
CA ALA A 80 5.16 6.59 2.33
C ALA A 80 4.12 5.58 2.84
N SER A 81 3.74 5.64 4.12
CA SER A 81 2.72 4.78 4.72
C SER A 81 1.36 4.93 4.04
N ALA A 82 0.95 6.15 3.68
CA ALA A 82 -0.29 6.41 2.94
C ALA A 82 -0.33 5.76 1.55
N HIS A 83 0.84 5.49 0.95
CA HIS A 83 0.95 4.78 -0.32
C HIS A 83 1.10 3.27 -0.12
N LEU A 84 1.96 2.86 0.82
CA LEU A 84 2.34 1.47 1.05
C LEU A 84 1.21 0.64 1.64
N ILE A 85 0.44 1.16 2.61
CA ILE A 85 -0.62 0.38 3.27
C ILE A 85 -1.65 -0.11 2.23
N PRO A 86 -2.25 0.74 1.38
CA PRO A 86 -3.17 0.28 0.34
C PRO A 86 -2.55 -0.70 -0.66
N ALA A 87 -1.29 -0.52 -1.02
CA ALA A 87 -0.59 -1.41 -1.94
C ALA A 87 -0.36 -2.81 -1.33
N LEU A 88 0.03 -2.87 -0.06
CA LEU A 88 0.21 -4.12 0.67
C LEU A 88 -1.13 -4.87 0.83
N LEU A 89 -2.22 -4.16 1.10
CA LEU A 89 -3.56 -4.77 1.15
C LEU A 89 -3.98 -5.32 -0.22
N ALA A 90 -3.75 -4.56 -1.30
CA ALA A 90 -4.04 -5.01 -2.65
C ALA A 90 -3.20 -6.24 -3.05
N LEU A 91 -1.92 -6.26 -2.68
CA LEU A 91 -1.03 -7.42 -2.85
C LEU A 91 -1.56 -8.65 -2.14
N CYS A 92 -1.93 -8.50 -0.86
CA CYS A 92 -2.48 -9.57 -0.04
C CYS A 92 -3.76 -10.16 -0.67
N GLU A 93 -4.70 -9.30 -1.09
CA GLU A 93 -5.95 -9.72 -1.71
C GLU A 93 -5.72 -10.47 -3.03
N GLN A 94 -4.84 -9.95 -3.89
CA GLN A 94 -4.55 -10.56 -5.18
C GLN A 94 -3.86 -11.93 -5.02
N ALA A 95 -2.89 -12.03 -4.09
CA ALA A 95 -2.21 -13.29 -3.79
C ALA A 95 -3.19 -14.35 -3.26
N ASN A 96 -4.07 -13.97 -2.31
CA ASN A 96 -5.10 -14.86 -1.77
C ASN A 96 -6.11 -15.30 -2.84
N THR A 97 -6.55 -14.38 -3.70
CA THR A 97 -7.45 -14.67 -4.81
C THR A 97 -6.82 -15.68 -5.78
N ARG A 98 -5.53 -15.53 -6.08
CA ARG A 98 -4.82 -16.48 -6.94
C ARG A 98 -4.72 -17.88 -6.30
N LEU A 99 -4.39 -17.93 -5.02
CA LEU A 99 -4.29 -19.17 -4.25
C LEU A 99 -5.63 -19.93 -4.25
N LEU A 100 -6.74 -19.22 -4.01
CA LEU A 100 -8.09 -19.80 -4.08
C LEU A 100 -8.41 -20.35 -5.48
N HIS A 101 -8.05 -19.62 -6.54
CA HIS A 101 -8.24 -20.11 -7.91
C HIS A 101 -7.42 -21.36 -8.24
N MET A 102 -6.22 -21.51 -7.66
CA MET A 102 -5.39 -22.70 -7.85
C MET A 102 -5.96 -23.91 -7.12
N GLN A 103 -6.45 -23.74 -5.89
CA GLN A 103 -7.10 -24.79 -5.11
C GLN A 103 -8.38 -25.29 -5.79
N ASN A 104 -9.19 -24.39 -6.34
CA ASN A 104 -10.43 -24.75 -7.05
C ASN A 104 -10.22 -25.49 -8.37
N LYS A 105 -9.02 -25.41 -8.98
CA LYS A 105 -8.67 -26.18 -10.19
C LYS A 105 -8.12 -27.56 -9.89
N ALA A 106 -7.73 -27.84 -8.64
CA ALA A 106 -7.18 -29.11 -8.21
C ALA A 106 -8.25 -30.12 -7.74
N VAL A 107 -9.52 -29.69 -7.64
CA VAL A 107 -10.71 -30.49 -7.28
C VAL A 107 -11.50 -30.81 -8.54
#